data_AF-B4H8V5-F1
#
_entry.id   AF-B4H8V5-F1
#
_cell.length_a   1.000
_cell.length_b   1.000
_cell.length_c   1.000
_cell.angle_alpha   90.00
_cell.angle_beta   90.00
_cell.angle_gamma   90.00
#
_symmetry.space_group_name_H-M   'P 1'
#
loop_
_entity.id
_entity.type
_entity.pdbx_description
1 polymer ?
#
loop_
_entity_poly.entity_id
_entity_poly.type
_entity_poly.pdbx_seq_one_letter_code
_entity_poly.pdbx_strand_id
1 'polypeptide(L)'
;MVATIKPRSSFLVKPEQYRYAFLRHVRRCPRVTFVNPVDVKKILGFWYAYATTPMAHPLFRLECSAYDASNCECIDNFTNRILNTDYVNYAILYFCIYNNKTRKYDITIRALTRNTSPTSLTIRTIIQNMRKFRFQTKILIWLKHKAYCFEWFIRSNQDRRRFYRYLAPYNRWNDH
;
A
#
# COMPACT_ATOMS: atom_id res chain seq x y z
N MET A 1 33.42 -2.32 -22.12
CA MET A 1 32.94 -3.17 -21.01
C MET A 1 31.43 -3.02 -20.91
N VAL A 2 30.68 -4.07 -21.23
CA VAL A 2 29.21 -4.09 -21.05
C VAL A 2 28.95 -4.31 -19.56
N ALA A 3 28.34 -3.32 -18.90
CA ALA A 3 27.98 -3.43 -17.50
C ALA A 3 27.03 -4.62 -17.32
N THR A 4 27.51 -5.66 -16.65
CA THR A 4 26.69 -6.83 -16.30
C THR A 4 25.67 -6.37 -15.28
N ILE A 5 24.42 -6.23 -15.71
CA ILE A 5 23.30 -5.94 -14.81
C ILE A 5 23.16 -7.18 -13.91
N LYS A 6 23.74 -7.13 -12.69
CA LYS A 6 23.44 -8.13 -11.67
C LYS A 6 21.93 -8.11 -11.44
N PRO A 7 21.22 -9.25 -11.54
CA PRO A 7 19.81 -9.31 -11.17
C PRO A 7 19.69 -8.84 -9.73
N ARG A 8 19.11 -7.65 -9.53
CA ARG A 8 18.76 -7.15 -8.20
C ARG A 8 17.83 -8.17 -7.58
N SER A 9 18.14 -8.64 -6.38
CA SER A 9 17.34 -9.63 -5.66
C SER A 9 15.88 -9.18 -5.63
N SER A 10 15.04 -9.80 -6.46
CA SER A 10 13.60 -9.71 -6.32
C SER A 10 13.27 -10.39 -5.00
N PHE A 11 12.93 -9.60 -3.98
CA PHE A 11 12.52 -10.14 -2.69
C PHE A 11 11.19 -10.85 -2.87
N LEU A 12 11.24 -12.15 -3.09
CA LEU A 12 10.06 -13.00 -3.16
C LEU A 12 9.50 -13.15 -1.74
N VAL A 13 8.27 -12.66 -1.54
CA VAL A 13 7.47 -13.01 -0.37
C VAL A 13 7.33 -14.53 -0.34
N LYS A 14 7.66 -15.17 0.79
CA LYS A 14 7.69 -16.63 0.88
C LYS A 14 6.30 -17.21 0.58
N PRO A 15 6.17 -18.34 -0.13
CA PRO A 15 4.87 -18.98 -0.41
C PRO A 15 3.99 -19.18 0.85
N GLU A 16 4.60 -19.48 1.98
CA GLU A 16 3.95 -19.62 3.29
C GLU A 16 3.16 -18.35 3.70
N GLN A 17 3.64 -17.17 3.32
CA GLN A 17 2.98 -15.89 3.61
C GLN A 17 1.72 -15.70 2.74
N TYR A 18 1.57 -16.46 1.65
CA TYR A 18 0.37 -16.50 0.82
C TYR A 18 -0.65 -17.54 1.26
N ARG A 19 -0.37 -18.33 2.32
CA ARG A 19 -1.28 -19.38 2.81
C ARG A 19 -2.71 -18.89 3.02
N TYR A 20 -2.87 -17.63 3.42
CA TYR A 20 -4.17 -17.02 3.71
C TYR A 20 -4.66 -16.06 2.61
N ALA A 21 -4.03 -16.05 1.42
CA ALA A 21 -4.40 -15.17 0.32
C ALA A 21 -5.85 -15.36 -0.14
N PHE A 22 -6.38 -16.58 -0.04
CA PHE A 22 -7.77 -16.85 -0.41
C PHE A 22 -8.79 -16.04 0.43
N LEU A 23 -8.45 -15.63 1.65
CA LEU A 23 -9.32 -14.85 2.52
C LEU A 23 -9.61 -13.45 1.97
N ARG A 24 -8.83 -12.97 0.99
CA ARG A 24 -9.07 -11.69 0.32
C ARG A 24 -10.28 -11.72 -0.60
N HIS A 25 -10.69 -12.90 -1.05
CA HIS A 25 -11.81 -13.09 -1.96
C HIS A 25 -13.10 -13.25 -1.16
N VAL A 26 -13.94 -12.23 -1.15
CA VAL A 26 -15.17 -12.19 -0.36
C VAL A 26 -16.41 -12.08 -1.26
N ARG A 27 -17.55 -12.56 -0.77
CA ARG A 27 -18.84 -12.43 -1.49
C ARG A 27 -19.39 -11.01 -1.47
N ARG A 28 -19.10 -10.25 -0.41
CA ARG A 28 -19.54 -8.87 -0.22
C ARG A 28 -18.43 -8.09 0.47
N CYS A 29 -18.25 -6.83 0.10
CA CYS A 29 -17.34 -5.94 0.78
C CYS A 29 -17.76 -5.71 2.24
N PRO A 30 -16.85 -5.86 3.22
CA PRO A 30 -17.09 -5.39 4.58
C PRO A 30 -17.53 -3.93 4.60
N ARG A 31 -18.51 -3.63 5.46
CA ARG A 31 -18.93 -2.25 5.73
C ARG A 31 -17.84 -1.56 6.53
N VAL A 32 -17.33 -0.47 5.97
CA VAL A 32 -16.26 0.32 6.56
C VAL A 32 -16.64 1.78 6.60
N THR A 33 -15.96 2.54 7.44
CA THR A 33 -16.07 3.99 7.51
C THR A 33 -14.71 4.56 7.14
N PHE A 34 -14.67 5.46 6.18
CA PHE A 34 -13.46 6.15 5.76
C PHE A 34 -13.30 7.47 6.52
N VAL A 35 -12.06 7.92 6.67
CA VAL A 35 -11.76 9.30 7.04
C VAL A 35 -12.07 10.15 5.82
N ASN A 36 -13.09 11.00 5.89
CA ASN A 36 -13.47 11.91 4.83
C ASN A 36 -14.05 13.20 5.43
N PRO A 37 -13.48 14.39 5.17
CA PRO A 37 -12.28 14.63 4.35
C PRO A 37 -10.98 14.24 5.06
N VAL A 38 -9.97 13.84 4.27
CA VAL A 38 -8.59 13.64 4.74
C VAL A 38 -7.83 14.97 4.63
N ASP A 39 -7.03 15.29 5.63
CA ASP A 39 -6.08 16.41 5.53
C ASP A 39 -4.91 16.04 4.59
N VAL A 40 -5.03 16.44 3.34
CA VAL A 40 -4.04 16.14 2.28
C VAL A 40 -2.66 16.65 2.67
N LYS A 41 -2.54 17.88 3.18
CA LYS A 41 -1.22 18.46 3.50
C LYS A 41 -0.45 17.61 4.50
N LYS A 42 -1.16 17.05 5.49
CA LYS A 42 -0.56 16.18 6.52
C LYS A 42 -0.26 14.77 6.02
N ILE A 43 -0.97 14.28 5.00
CA ILE A 43 -0.76 12.92 4.50
C ILE A 43 0.45 12.82 3.57
N LEU A 44 0.84 13.90 2.90
CA LEU A 44 1.97 13.93 1.95
C LEU A 44 3.29 13.43 2.55
N GLY A 45 4.23 13.08 1.67
CA GLY A 45 5.57 12.62 1.99
C GLY A 45 5.71 11.10 1.95
N PHE A 46 6.73 10.62 2.64
CA PHE A 46 7.17 9.23 2.56
C PHE A 46 6.43 8.32 3.54
N TRP A 47 6.06 7.14 3.07
CA TRP A 47 5.45 6.05 3.84
C TRP A 47 6.06 4.71 3.45
N TYR A 48 5.95 3.73 4.33
CA TYR A 48 6.37 2.35 4.11
C TYR A 48 5.15 1.44 4.19
N ALA A 49 4.95 0.56 3.22
CA ALA A 49 3.90 -0.45 3.29
C ALA A 49 4.29 -1.54 4.29
N TYR A 50 4.00 -1.33 5.57
CA TYR A 50 4.43 -2.22 6.66
C TYR A 50 3.66 -3.53 6.69
N ALA A 51 2.36 -3.49 6.35
CA ALA A 51 1.56 -4.69 6.15
C ALA A 51 0.58 -4.55 4.98
N THR A 52 0.33 -5.64 4.27
CA THR A 52 -0.64 -5.64 3.15
C THR A 52 -1.33 -7.00 3.04
N THR A 53 -2.55 -7.03 2.49
CA THR A 53 -3.09 -8.28 1.95
C THR A 53 -2.18 -8.82 0.84
N PRO A 54 -2.12 -10.15 0.65
CA PRO A 54 -1.41 -10.80 -0.44
C PRO A 54 -1.77 -10.21 -1.79
N MET A 55 -0.75 -9.82 -2.55
CA MET A 55 -0.92 -9.34 -3.92
C MET A 55 -1.09 -10.52 -4.88
N ALA A 56 -1.87 -10.33 -5.94
CA ALA A 56 -2.23 -11.42 -6.85
C ALA A 56 -1.06 -12.01 -7.66
N HIS A 57 0.10 -11.34 -7.72
CA HIS A 57 1.23 -11.77 -8.55
C HIS A 57 2.52 -12.01 -7.75
N PRO A 58 3.16 -13.19 -7.86
CA PRO A 58 4.43 -13.49 -7.20
C PRO A 58 5.65 -12.72 -7.75
N LEU A 59 5.46 -11.95 -8.82
CA LEU A 59 6.52 -11.16 -9.48
C LEU A 59 6.40 -9.66 -9.21
N PHE A 60 5.53 -9.25 -8.28
CA PHE A 60 5.58 -7.87 -7.80
C PHE A 60 6.96 -7.64 -7.19
N ARG A 61 7.80 -6.91 -7.93
CA ARG A 61 9.00 -6.36 -7.34
C ARG A 61 8.53 -5.40 -6.26
N LEU A 62 8.99 -5.62 -5.03
CA LEU A 62 8.82 -4.69 -3.91
C LEU A 62 9.68 -3.46 -4.18
N GLU A 63 9.40 -2.79 -5.27
CA GLU A 63 9.98 -1.51 -5.62
C GLU A 63 9.11 -0.42 -5.00
N CYS A 64 9.73 0.73 -4.78
CA CYS A 64 9.03 1.88 -4.25
C CYS A 64 7.89 2.30 -5.18
N SER A 65 6.88 2.98 -4.67
CA SER A 65 5.82 3.55 -5.50
C SER A 65 5.69 5.02 -5.14
N ALA A 66 5.64 5.88 -6.15
CA ALA A 66 5.58 7.32 -5.98
C ALA A 66 4.34 7.83 -6.72
N TYR A 67 3.52 8.63 -6.04
CA TYR A 67 2.26 9.13 -6.54
C TYR A 67 2.25 10.66 -6.52
N ASP A 68 1.89 11.21 -7.67
CA ASP A 68 1.80 12.64 -7.87
C ASP A 68 0.50 13.19 -7.27
N ALA A 69 0.68 14.11 -6.32
CA ALA A 69 -0.37 14.83 -5.61
C ALA A 69 -0.73 16.17 -6.27
N SER A 70 -0.09 16.55 -7.38
CA SER A 70 -0.43 17.78 -8.11
C SER A 70 -1.75 17.69 -8.87
N ASN A 71 -2.17 16.48 -9.26
CA ASN A 71 -3.52 16.21 -9.76
C ASN A 71 -4.36 15.58 -8.64
N CYS A 72 -5.46 16.24 -8.30
CA CYS A 72 -6.35 15.83 -7.21
C CYS A 72 -6.91 14.43 -7.42
N GLU A 73 -7.11 13.96 -8.66
CA GLU A 73 -7.71 12.65 -8.95
C GLU A 73 -6.89 11.46 -8.39
N CYS A 74 -5.56 11.53 -8.41
CA CYS A 74 -4.72 10.50 -7.81
C CYS A 74 -4.81 10.54 -6.28
N ILE A 75 -4.78 11.73 -5.69
CA ILE A 75 -5.00 11.90 -4.25
C ILE A 75 -6.37 11.36 -3.88
N ASP A 76 -7.43 11.75 -4.58
CA ASP A 76 -8.81 11.40 -4.29
C ASP A 76 -9.01 9.88 -4.33
N ASN A 77 -8.36 9.20 -5.28
CA ASN A 77 -8.39 7.73 -5.33
C ASN A 77 -7.74 7.06 -4.12
N PHE A 78 -6.77 7.70 -3.45
CA PHE A 78 -6.09 7.15 -2.28
C PHE A 78 -6.67 7.66 -0.95
N THR A 79 -6.97 8.95 -0.83
CA THR A 79 -7.48 9.58 0.39
C THR A 79 -8.90 9.16 0.69
N ASN A 80 -9.76 9.02 -0.33
CA ASN A 80 -11.12 8.48 -0.15
C ASN A 80 -11.14 7.00 0.25
N ARG A 81 -9.97 6.35 0.35
CA ARG A 81 -9.79 4.95 0.73
C ARG A 81 -9.08 4.79 2.07
N ILE A 82 -8.78 5.89 2.77
CA ILE A 82 -8.17 5.85 4.10
C ILE A 82 -9.24 5.49 5.13
N LEU A 83 -9.10 4.31 5.72
CA LEU A 83 -9.94 3.86 6.84
C LEU A 83 -9.64 4.62 8.13
N ASN A 84 -8.36 4.84 8.40
CA ASN A 84 -7.88 5.52 9.59
C ASN A 84 -6.43 5.99 9.36
N THR A 85 -6.07 7.13 9.91
CA THR A 85 -4.72 7.68 9.90
C THR A 85 -4.55 8.62 11.08
N ASP A 86 -3.36 8.65 11.67
CA ASP A 86 -2.95 9.71 12.60
C ASP A 86 -2.02 10.73 11.93
N TYR A 87 -1.79 10.58 10.62
CA TYR A 87 -0.92 11.38 9.76
C TYR A 87 0.59 11.32 10.08
N VAL A 88 0.94 10.98 11.32
CA VAL A 88 2.30 11.05 11.88
C VAL A 88 2.96 9.68 11.94
N ASN A 89 2.22 8.61 12.23
CA ASN A 89 2.81 7.28 12.43
C ASN A 89 2.26 6.24 11.46
N TYR A 90 0.95 6.27 11.18
CA TYR A 90 0.30 5.26 10.34
C TYR A 90 -0.82 5.82 9.48
N ALA A 91 -1.08 5.12 8.37
CA ALA A 91 -2.30 5.24 7.58
C ALA A 91 -2.78 3.84 7.15
N ILE A 92 -4.08 3.60 7.16
CA ILE A 92 -4.66 2.32 6.74
C ILE A 92 -5.55 2.57 5.55
N LEU A 93 -5.24 1.94 4.43
CA LEU A 93 -6.00 2.01 3.21
C LEU A 93 -6.78 0.71 3.01
N TYR A 94 -7.97 0.84 2.42
CA TYR A 94 -8.82 -0.29 2.07
C TYR A 94 -9.48 -0.09 0.71
N PHE A 95 -9.39 -1.13 -0.09
CA PHE A 95 -10.05 -1.27 -1.38
C PHE A 95 -10.85 -2.56 -1.38
N CYS A 96 -11.99 -2.54 -2.04
CA CYS A 96 -12.77 -3.72 -2.28
C CYS A 96 -13.33 -3.64 -3.70
N ILE A 97 -12.72 -4.39 -4.61
CA ILE A 97 -12.96 -4.29 -6.05
C ILE A 97 -13.67 -5.55 -6.51
N TYR A 98 -14.77 -5.40 -7.25
CA TYR A 98 -15.47 -6.53 -7.81
C TYR A 98 -14.68 -7.15 -8.97
N ASN A 99 -14.55 -8.47 -8.95
CA ASN A 99 -13.88 -9.24 -9.99
C ASN A 99 -14.94 -10.00 -10.81
N ASN A 100 -15.19 -9.52 -12.03
CA ASN A 100 -16.20 -10.08 -12.93
C ASN A 100 -15.94 -11.56 -13.26
N LYS A 101 -14.67 -12.00 -13.31
CA LYS A 101 -14.31 -13.38 -13.66
C LYS A 101 -14.66 -14.36 -12.53
N THR A 102 -14.36 -14.00 -11.29
CA THR A 102 -14.59 -14.87 -10.13
C THR A 102 -15.95 -14.64 -9.47
N ARG A 103 -16.69 -13.61 -9.89
CA ARG A 103 -17.95 -13.13 -9.28
C ARG A 103 -17.83 -12.90 -7.77
N LYS A 104 -16.65 -12.42 -7.35
CA LYS A 104 -16.31 -12.11 -5.95
C LYS A 104 -15.66 -10.74 -5.89
N TYR A 105 -15.56 -10.20 -4.68
CA TYR A 105 -14.78 -8.99 -4.43
C TYR A 105 -13.40 -9.35 -3.91
N ASP A 106 -12.41 -8.58 -4.35
CA ASP A 106 -11.03 -8.66 -3.92
C ASP A 106 -10.74 -7.53 -2.94
N ILE A 107 -10.54 -7.90 -1.68
CA ILE A 107 -10.12 -6.97 -0.64
C ILE A 107 -8.62 -6.71 -0.78
N THR A 108 -8.26 -5.43 -0.77
CA THR A 108 -6.89 -4.98 -0.55
C THR A 108 -6.84 -4.10 0.69
N ILE A 109 -6.00 -4.47 1.65
CA ILE A 109 -5.71 -3.63 2.82
C ILE A 109 -4.22 -3.32 2.78
N ARG A 110 -3.86 -2.05 3.03
CA ARG A 110 -2.47 -1.62 3.21
C ARG A 110 -2.35 -0.80 4.49
N ALA A 111 -1.52 -1.27 5.41
CA ALA A 111 -1.10 -0.49 6.56
C ALA A 111 0.25 0.16 6.24
N LEU A 112 0.22 1.47 6.13
CA LEU A 112 1.37 2.32 5.87
C LEU A 112 1.91 2.87 7.18
N THR A 113 3.23 3.03 7.27
CA THR A 113 3.92 3.64 8.43
C THR A 113 4.96 4.65 7.99
N ARG A 114 5.23 5.70 8.79
CA ARG A 114 6.31 6.66 8.47
C ARG A 114 7.72 6.10 8.64
N ASN A 115 7.88 5.01 9.38
CA ASN A 115 9.17 4.36 9.64
C ASN A 115 9.12 2.87 9.25
N THR A 116 10.25 2.27 8.86
CA THR A 116 10.40 0.82 8.62
C THR A 116 10.30 -0.01 9.90
N SER A 117 10.51 0.62 11.06
CA SER A 117 10.43 0.03 12.39
C SER A 117 9.42 0.78 13.28
N PRO A 118 8.11 0.67 13.01
CA PRO A 118 7.07 1.34 13.78
C PRO A 118 7.01 0.81 15.21
N THR A 119 6.56 1.66 16.15
CA THR A 119 6.43 1.28 17.56
C THR A 119 5.40 0.17 17.78
N SER A 120 5.51 -0.54 18.91
CA SER A 120 4.51 -1.54 19.30
C SER A 120 3.10 -0.93 19.45
N LEU A 121 3.00 0.34 19.87
CA LEU A 121 1.72 1.05 19.96
C LEU A 121 1.09 1.25 18.58
N THR A 122 1.88 1.69 17.60
CA THR A 122 1.43 1.84 16.20
C THR A 122 0.93 0.50 15.64
N ILE A 123 1.67 -0.59 15.86
CA ILE A 123 1.28 -1.93 15.41
C ILE A 123 -0.03 -2.38 16.07
N ARG A 124 -0.18 -2.19 17.39
CA ARG A 124 -1.42 -2.50 18.11
C ARG A 124 -2.61 -1.70 17.58
N THR A 125 -2.41 -0.42 17.31
CA THR A 125 -3.44 0.48 16.77
C THR A 125 -3.90 0.02 15.39
N ILE A 126 -2.96 -0.39 14.52
CA ILE A 126 -3.29 -0.98 13.21
C ILE A 126 -4.14 -2.23 13.39
N ILE A 127 -3.73 -3.15 14.26
CA ILE A 127 -4.46 -4.41 14.51
C ILE A 127 -5.86 -4.15 15.08
N GLN A 128 -6.00 -3.20 16.01
CA GLN A 128 -7.30 -2.81 16.58
C GLN A 128 -8.24 -2.26 15.50
N ASN A 129 -7.74 -1.42 14.60
CA ASN A 129 -8.51 -0.95 13.45
C ASN A 129 -8.97 -2.11 12.53
N MET A 130 -8.10 -3.10 12.28
CA MET A 130 -8.52 -4.29 11.52
C MET A 130 -9.66 -5.05 12.20
N ARG A 131 -9.56 -5.23 13.52
CA ARG A 131 -10.59 -5.91 14.33
C ARG A 131 -11.91 -5.13 14.34
N LYS A 132 -11.86 -3.80 14.44
CA LYS A 132 -13.04 -2.92 14.41
C LYS A 132 -13.91 -3.19 13.18
N PHE A 133 -13.28 -3.37 12.01
CA PHE A 133 -13.98 -3.67 10.76
C PHE A 133 -14.13 -5.17 10.47
N ARG A 134 -13.87 -6.03 11.46
CA ARG A 134 -13.97 -7.50 11.38
C ARG A 134 -13.10 -8.12 10.28
N PHE A 135 -11.98 -7.47 9.93
CA PHE A 135 -11.00 -8.07 9.04
C PHE A 135 -10.22 -9.17 9.77
N GLN A 136 -10.05 -10.32 9.12
CA GLN A 136 -9.25 -11.40 9.67
C GLN A 136 -7.77 -11.04 9.55
N THR A 137 -7.09 -10.69 10.64
CA THR A 137 -5.69 -10.21 10.62
C THR A 137 -4.69 -11.19 10.00
N LYS A 138 -4.99 -12.49 9.99
CA LYS A 138 -4.21 -13.53 9.31
C LYS A 138 -4.11 -13.35 7.79
N ILE A 139 -4.98 -12.53 7.19
CA ILE A 139 -4.88 -12.14 5.80
C ILE A 139 -3.69 -11.21 5.54
N LEU A 140 -3.17 -10.50 6.55
CA LEU A 140 -2.11 -9.52 6.35
C LEU A 140 -0.74 -10.20 6.33
N ILE A 141 0.05 -9.84 5.33
CA ILE A 141 1.48 -10.09 5.27
C ILE A 141 2.19 -8.89 5.91
N TRP A 142 2.94 -9.14 6.97
CA TRP A 142 3.78 -8.15 7.63
C TRP A 142 5.16 -8.11 6.95
N LEU A 143 5.42 -7.04 6.22
CA LEU A 143 6.64 -6.86 5.43
C LEU A 143 7.82 -6.44 6.31
N LYS A 144 7.58 -5.75 7.44
CA LYS A 144 8.62 -5.29 8.38
C LYS A 144 9.71 -4.47 7.66
N HIS A 145 10.99 -4.79 7.85
CA HIS A 145 12.11 -4.16 7.15
C HIS A 145 12.10 -4.37 5.63
N LYS A 146 11.24 -5.26 5.11
CA LYS A 146 11.01 -5.47 3.67
C LYS A 146 9.84 -4.63 3.13
N ALA A 147 9.29 -3.74 3.95
CA ALA A 147 8.27 -2.79 3.52
C ALA A 147 8.85 -1.92 2.40
N TYR A 148 8.20 -1.93 1.24
CA TYR A 148 8.56 -1.06 0.13
C TYR A 148 8.03 0.35 0.40
N CYS A 149 8.69 1.34 -0.20
CA CYS A 149 8.29 2.71 0.02
C CYS A 149 7.10 3.14 -0.83
N PHE A 150 6.32 4.06 -0.28
CA PHE A 150 5.08 4.59 -0.78
C PHE A 150 5.14 6.11 -0.58
N GLU A 151 5.50 6.85 -1.62
CA GLU A 151 5.73 8.29 -1.55
C GLU A 151 4.58 9.05 -2.19
N TRP A 152 4.06 10.05 -1.46
CA TRP A 152 3.12 11.04 -1.99
C TRP A 152 3.82 12.39 -2.08
N PHE A 153 3.81 13.03 -3.24
CA PHE A 153 4.54 14.29 -3.43
C PHE A 153 3.79 15.24 -4.36
N ILE A 154 3.81 16.54 -4.05
CA ILE A 154 3.31 17.57 -4.98
C ILE A 154 4.40 17.84 -6.01
N ARG A 155 4.13 17.67 -7.31
CA ARG A 155 5.03 18.20 -8.34
C ARG A 155 5.00 19.72 -8.33
N SER A 156 6.10 20.36 -7.94
CA SER A 156 6.41 21.72 -8.40
C SER A 156 7.16 21.62 -9.72
N ASN A 157 6.90 22.51 -10.68
CA ASN A 157 7.67 22.57 -11.94
C ASN A 157 9.17 22.89 -11.71
N GLN A 158 9.57 23.25 -10.48
CA GLN A 158 10.94 23.59 -10.09
C GLN A 158 11.68 22.46 -9.37
N ASP A 159 10.97 21.44 -8.86
CA ASP A 159 11.59 20.24 -8.31
C ASP A 159 11.94 19.29 -9.45
N ARG A 160 13.05 19.59 -10.13
CA ARG A 160 13.79 18.61 -10.92
C ARG A 160 13.89 17.33 -10.09
N ARG A 161 13.29 16.24 -10.58
CA ARG A 161 13.38 14.86 -10.08
C ARG A 161 14.62 14.72 -9.19
N ARG A 162 14.46 14.77 -7.86
CA ARG A 162 15.59 14.46 -6.98
C ARG A 162 15.94 13.01 -7.28
N PHE A 163 17.11 12.82 -7.89
CA PHE A 163 17.69 11.55 -8.31
C PHE A 163 18.07 10.65 -7.11
N TYR A 164 17.30 10.66 -6.03
CA TYR A 164 17.35 9.56 -5.08
C TYR A 164 16.63 8.37 -5.73
N ARG A 165 17.43 7.62 -6.49
CA ARG A 165 17.27 6.23 -6.95
C ARG A 165 16.06 5.45 -6.39
N TYR A 166 14.85 5.83 -6.78
CA TYR A 166 13.69 4.97 -6.66
C TYR A 166 13.16 4.76 -8.07
N LEU A 167 13.57 3.63 -8.68
CA LEU A 167 12.75 3.02 -9.71
C LEU A 167 11.48 2.61 -8.97
N ALA A 168 10.49 3.49 -9.00
CA ALA A 168 9.13 3.05 -8.83
C ALA A 168 8.67 2.48 -10.16
N PRO A 169 8.25 1.21 -10.24
CA PRO A 169 7.59 0.73 -11.41
C PRO A 169 6.27 1.48 -11.38
N TYR A 170 6.15 2.45 -12.28
CA TYR A 170 4.86 2.90 -12.73
C TYR A 170 4.05 1.64 -12.96
N ASN A 171 2.99 1.45 -12.18
CA ASN A 171 2.04 0.40 -12.44
C ASN A 171 1.33 0.87 -13.71
N ARG A 172 1.87 0.51 -14.90
CA ARG A 172 1.31 0.79 -16.23
C ARG A 172 0.02 -0.02 -16.46
N TRP A 173 -0.86 -0.06 -15.47
CA TRP A 173 -2.13 -0.75 -15.61
C TRP A 173 -3.13 0.05 -16.46
N ASN A 174 -2.84 1.32 -16.77
CA ASN A 174 -3.69 2.18 -17.60
C ASN A 174 -3.04 2.61 -18.93
N ASP A 175 -2.00 1.91 -19.43
CA ASP A 175 -1.47 2.14 -20.78
C ASP A 175 -2.13 1.20 -21.83
N HIS A 176 -3.41 0.85 -21.63
CA HIS A 176 -4.27 0.19 -22.61
C HIS A 176 -5.50 1.03 -22.89
#